data_AF-A0A937N8V0-F1
#
_entry.id   AF-A0A937N8V0-F1
#
_cell.length_a   1.000
_cell.length_b   1.000
_cell.length_c   1.000
_cell.angle_alpha   90.00
_cell.angle_beta   90.00
_cell.angle_gamma   90.00
#
_symmetry.space_group_name_H-M   'P 1'
#
loop_
_entity.id
_entity.type
_entity.pdbx_description
1 polymer ?
#
loop_
_entity_poly.entity_id
_entity_poly.type
_entity_poly.pdbx_seq_one_letter_code
_entity_poly.pdbx_strand_id
1 'polypeptide(L)'
;MQDRNEDNPYRSPVPDETAGSPDRTSGRSRTADLAIVGLVWGTLIGATAGGGSAAFLRAFAVLRKSFVEGKGLVEIAGIEEAVAETVAFVCLGAILGAISGFIVGTTLGVIAARTSKRFRKALRLVSVAASASSGLVWSALLGHVTLHPRFIEPLAPPIFTMVVVILAAAFGGETLAKKIADAAWGTRDSGSLPKSERKG
;
A
#
# COMPACT_ATOMS: atom_id res chain seq x y z
N MET A 1 -0.95 -55.24 -40.39
CA MET A 1 -0.69 -54.09 -41.27
C MET A 1 -0.63 -52.86 -40.39
N GLN A 2 0.53 -52.24 -40.35
CA GLN A 2 0.95 -51.23 -39.39
C GLN A 2 0.78 -49.89 -40.08
N ASP A 3 -0.32 -49.18 -39.81
CA ASP A 3 -0.57 -47.88 -40.42
C ASP A 3 0.26 -46.82 -39.72
N ARG A 4 1.21 -46.31 -40.50
CA ARG A 4 2.12 -45.20 -40.21
C ARG A 4 1.28 -43.93 -40.01
N ASN A 5 1.36 -43.36 -38.81
CA ASN A 5 0.84 -42.03 -38.52
C ASN A 5 1.86 -41.24 -37.68
N GLU A 6 3.12 -41.33 -38.10
CA GLU A 6 4.21 -40.48 -37.62
C GLU A 6 4.62 -39.54 -38.77
N ASP A 7 5.00 -38.33 -38.41
CA ASP A 7 5.49 -37.23 -39.28
C ASP A 7 4.44 -36.26 -39.84
N ASN A 8 3.59 -35.69 -38.96
CA ASN A 8 3.13 -34.31 -39.18
C ASN A 8 4.04 -33.32 -38.41
N PRO A 9 4.99 -32.64 -39.07
CA PRO A 9 5.93 -31.71 -38.44
C PRO A 9 5.27 -30.39 -37.97
N TYR A 10 4.00 -30.16 -38.27
CA TYR A 10 3.23 -28.99 -37.83
C TYR A 10 2.25 -29.29 -36.69
N ARG A 11 2.26 -30.51 -36.13
CA ARG A 11 1.46 -30.79 -34.93
C ARG A 11 2.14 -30.13 -33.73
N SER A 12 1.66 -28.93 -33.39
CA SER A 12 1.95 -28.29 -32.11
C SER A 12 1.69 -29.31 -30.99
N PRO A 13 2.59 -29.48 -30.00
CA PRO A 13 2.46 -30.51 -29.00
C PRO A 13 1.10 -30.35 -28.29
N VAL A 14 0.25 -31.37 -28.43
CA VAL A 14 -0.92 -31.52 -27.57
C VAL A 14 -0.34 -31.62 -26.15
N PRO A 15 -0.73 -30.74 -25.22
CA PRO A 15 -0.25 -30.86 -23.85
C PRO A 15 -0.68 -32.22 -23.32
N ASP A 16 0.29 -33.03 -22.91
CA ASP A 16 0.07 -34.31 -22.23
C ASP A 16 -0.80 -34.05 -21.00
N GLU A 17 -2.07 -34.48 -21.05
CA GLU A 17 -2.98 -34.51 -19.90
C GLU A 17 -2.60 -35.60 -18.87
N THR A 18 -1.45 -36.26 -19.04
CA THR A 18 -0.90 -37.27 -18.13
C THR A 18 0.14 -36.71 -17.13
N ALA A 19 0.48 -35.42 -17.21
CA ALA A 19 1.35 -34.77 -16.24
C ALA A 19 0.55 -34.04 -15.16
N GLY A 20 0.05 -34.80 -14.17
CA GLY A 20 -0.36 -34.30 -12.84
C GLY A 20 -1.49 -33.26 -12.83
N SER A 21 -2.60 -33.59 -12.17
CA SER A 21 -3.59 -32.57 -11.76
C SER A 21 -2.88 -31.30 -11.28
N PRO A 22 -3.25 -30.10 -11.75
CA PRO A 22 -2.67 -28.87 -11.25
C PRO A 22 -2.87 -28.87 -9.74
N ASP A 23 -1.76 -29.01 -9.03
CA ASP A 23 -1.72 -29.32 -7.61
C ASP A 23 -2.45 -28.20 -6.87
N ARG A 24 -3.73 -28.43 -6.51
CA ARG A 24 -4.60 -27.42 -5.88
C ARG A 24 -4.02 -26.92 -4.56
N THR A 25 -3.14 -27.72 -3.96
CA THR A 25 -2.26 -27.42 -2.83
C THR A 25 -1.28 -26.28 -3.12
N SER A 26 -0.64 -26.26 -4.30
CA SER A 26 0.33 -25.22 -4.70
C SER A 26 -0.31 -23.84 -4.90
N GLY A 27 -1.55 -23.79 -5.38
CA GLY A 27 -2.31 -22.54 -5.54
C GLY A 27 -2.78 -21.97 -4.20
N ARG A 28 -3.12 -22.85 -3.25
CA ARG A 28 -3.57 -22.46 -1.91
C ARG A 28 -2.42 -21.96 -1.04
N SER A 29 -1.23 -22.58 -1.11
CA SER A 29 -0.03 -22.08 -0.42
C SER A 29 0.39 -20.72 -0.95
N ARG A 30 0.48 -20.56 -2.28
CA ARG A 30 0.86 -19.29 -2.91
C ARG A 30 -0.09 -18.13 -2.58
N THR A 31 -1.39 -18.41 -2.48
CA THR A 31 -2.37 -17.39 -2.09
C THR A 31 -2.20 -16.98 -0.64
N ALA A 32 -1.97 -17.93 0.26
CA ALA A 32 -1.73 -17.66 1.67
C ALA A 32 -0.43 -16.86 1.87
N ASP A 33 0.66 -17.24 1.19
CA ASP A 33 1.95 -16.56 1.28
C ASP A 33 1.84 -15.09 0.82
N LEU A 34 1.20 -14.84 -0.32
CA LEU A 34 1.02 -13.48 -0.83
C LEU A 34 0.04 -12.66 0.01
N ALA A 35 -0.97 -13.29 0.63
CA ALA A 35 -1.83 -12.62 1.59
C ALA A 35 -1.06 -12.21 2.85
N ILE A 36 -0.13 -13.04 3.35
CA ILE A 36 0.73 -12.71 4.50
C ILE A 36 1.72 -11.59 4.13
N VAL A 37 2.34 -11.65 2.96
CA VAL A 37 3.20 -10.56 2.47
C VAL A 37 2.41 -9.25 2.36
N GLY A 38 1.20 -9.33 1.79
CA GLY A 38 0.28 -8.20 1.71
C GLY A 38 -0.12 -7.67 3.08
N LEU A 39 -0.37 -8.56 4.05
CA LEU A 39 -0.67 -8.21 5.43
C LEU A 39 0.47 -7.44 6.09
N VAL A 40 1.69 -7.98 6.05
CA VAL A 40 2.86 -7.39 6.74
C VAL A 40 3.25 -6.05 6.13
N TRP A 41 3.31 -5.96 4.80
CA TRP A 41 3.64 -4.68 4.15
C TRP A 41 2.50 -3.70 4.24
N GLY A 42 1.26 -4.17 4.15
CA GLY A 42 0.06 -3.36 4.28
C GLY A 42 -0.01 -2.68 5.64
N THR A 43 0.11 -3.45 6.74
CA THR A 43 0.10 -2.90 8.11
C THR A 43 1.24 -1.93 8.34
N LEU A 44 2.46 -2.27 7.93
CA LEU A 44 3.65 -1.43 8.16
C LEU A 44 3.56 -0.09 7.42
N ILE A 45 3.24 -0.14 6.12
CA ILE A 45 3.11 1.07 5.30
C ILE A 45 1.91 1.90 5.79
N GLY A 46 0.79 1.24 6.08
CA GLY A 46 -0.40 1.88 6.62
C GLY A 46 -0.12 2.60 7.94
N ALA A 47 0.53 1.94 8.90
CA ALA A 47 0.88 2.52 10.19
C ALA A 47 1.80 3.74 10.05
N THR A 48 2.81 3.62 9.19
CA THR A 48 3.78 4.71 8.95
C THR A 48 3.09 5.91 8.29
N ALA A 49 2.28 5.67 7.26
CA ALA A 49 1.55 6.73 6.56
C ALA A 49 0.51 7.39 7.49
N GLY A 50 -0.23 6.60 8.27
CA GLY A 50 -1.23 7.11 9.21
C GLY A 50 -0.63 7.92 10.35
N GLY A 51 0.41 7.39 11.00
CA GLY A 51 1.13 8.08 12.07
C GLY A 51 1.82 9.36 11.59
N GLY A 52 2.50 9.30 10.44
CA GLY A 52 3.13 10.47 9.82
C GLY A 52 2.11 11.55 9.43
N SER A 53 0.96 11.15 8.89
CA SER A 53 -0.12 12.08 8.53
C SER A 53 -0.72 12.75 9.78
N ALA A 54 -0.95 11.98 10.85
CA ALA A 54 -1.44 12.50 12.12
C ALA A 54 -0.43 13.47 12.77
N ALA A 55 0.86 13.13 12.75
CA ALA A 55 1.94 13.99 13.24
C ALA A 55 1.97 15.31 12.46
N PHE A 56 1.91 15.24 11.13
CA PHE A 56 1.90 16.41 10.25
C PHE A 56 0.70 17.31 10.52
N LEU A 57 -0.51 16.75 10.62
CA LEU A 57 -1.72 17.51 10.93
C LEU A 57 -1.61 18.20 12.30
N ARG A 58 -1.07 17.51 13.32
CA ARG A 58 -0.90 18.09 14.65
C ARG A 58 0.15 19.20 14.66
N ALA A 59 1.30 18.98 14.03
CA ALA A 59 2.35 19.98 13.89
C ALA A 59 1.84 21.22 13.15
N PHE A 60 1.08 21.03 12.06
CA PHE A 60 0.47 22.12 11.30
C PHE A 60 -0.56 22.89 12.12
N ALA A 61 -1.39 22.21 12.92
CA ALA A 61 -2.34 22.85 13.81
C ALA A 61 -1.64 23.73 14.87
N VAL A 62 -0.54 23.24 15.45
CA VAL A 62 0.27 24.00 16.41
C VAL A 62 0.93 25.21 15.73
N LEU A 63 1.57 25.02 14.57
CA LEU A 63 2.18 26.09 13.78
C LEU A 63 1.16 27.18 13.40
N ARG A 64 -0.03 26.79 12.94
CA ARG A 64 -1.11 27.72 12.62
C ARG A 64 -1.54 28.51 13.87
N LYS A 65 -1.72 27.84 15.01
CA LYS A 65 -2.11 28.49 16.26
C LYS A 65 -1.07 29.54 16.67
N SER A 66 0.22 29.22 16.60
CA SER A 66 1.31 30.18 16.87
C SER A 66 1.31 31.37 15.91
N PHE A 67 1.06 31.15 14.62
CA PHE A 67 0.98 32.22 13.62
C PHE A 67 -0.24 33.14 13.80
N VAL A 68 -1.41 32.58 14.10
CA VAL A 68 -2.66 33.34 14.24
C VAL A 68 -2.72 34.06 15.58
N GLU A 69 -2.30 33.42 16.67
CA GLU A 69 -2.37 34.01 18.01
C GLU A 69 -1.15 34.89 18.35
N GLY A 70 -0.11 34.91 17.51
CA GLY A 70 1.11 35.70 17.73
C GLY A 70 1.93 35.27 18.96
N LYS A 71 1.60 34.13 19.56
CA LYS A 71 2.26 33.59 20.76
C LYS A 71 3.42 32.70 20.37
N GLY A 72 4.59 32.94 20.96
CA GLY A 72 5.77 32.10 20.78
C GLY A 72 5.51 30.66 21.25
N LEU A 73 6.10 29.68 20.55
CA LEU A 73 6.02 28.24 20.84
C LEU A 73 6.39 27.86 22.30
N VAL A 74 7.02 28.78 23.04
CA VAL A 74 7.60 28.58 24.38
C VAL A 74 6.63 28.94 25.52
N GLU A 75 5.56 29.69 25.27
CA GLU A 75 4.61 30.13 26.31
C GLU A 75 3.48 29.12 26.60
N ILE A 76 3.47 27.97 25.94
CA ILE A 76 2.50 26.91 26.21
C ILE A 76 2.94 26.17 27.48
N ALA A 77 2.57 26.70 28.65
CA ALA A 77 2.53 25.93 29.89
C ALA A 77 1.72 24.64 29.61
N GLY A 78 2.38 23.48 29.67
CA GLY A 78 1.80 22.20 29.26
C GLY A 78 2.48 21.51 28.07
N ILE A 79 3.78 21.71 27.84
CA ILE A 79 4.54 20.98 26.81
C ILE A 79 4.36 19.46 26.96
N GLU A 80 4.36 18.93 28.19
CA GLU A 80 4.14 17.51 28.45
C GLU A 80 2.75 17.04 28.01
N GLU A 81 1.70 17.82 28.28
CA GLU A 81 0.32 17.53 27.88
C GLU A 81 0.16 17.62 26.35
N ALA A 82 0.74 18.65 25.73
CA ALA A 82 0.74 18.81 24.27
C ALA A 82 1.52 17.68 23.56
N VAL A 83 2.63 17.22 24.15
CA VAL A 83 3.40 16.07 23.65
C VAL A 83 2.59 14.79 23.82
N ALA A 84 1.98 14.56 24.99
CA ALA A 84 1.16 13.38 25.25
C ALA A 84 -0.04 13.30 24.29
N GLU A 85 -0.75 14.41 24.07
CA GLU A 85 -1.83 14.49 23.09
C GLU A 85 -1.33 14.24 21.67
N THR A 86 -0.17 14.78 21.30
CA THR A 86 0.41 14.56 19.97
C THR A 86 0.78 13.10 19.77
N VAL A 87 1.40 12.46 20.76
CA VAL A 87 1.73 11.03 20.74
C VAL A 87 0.46 10.20 20.65
N ALA A 88 -0.57 10.51 21.43
CA ALA A 88 -1.86 9.81 21.36
C ALA A 88 -2.50 9.93 19.96
N PHE A 89 -2.46 11.12 19.36
CA PHE A 89 -2.98 11.36 18.02
C PHE A 89 -2.19 10.61 16.93
N VAL A 90 -0.86 10.58 17.06
CA VAL A 90 0.03 9.81 16.17
C VAL A 90 -0.22 8.31 16.31
N CYS A 91 -0.37 7.80 17.52
CA CYS A 91 -0.70 6.40 17.78
C CYS A 91 -2.06 6.04 17.18
N LEU A 92 -3.07 6.89 17.35
CA LEU A 92 -4.39 6.68 16.75
C LEU A 92 -4.29 6.64 15.21
N GLY A 93 -3.57 7.60 14.61
CA GLY A 93 -3.31 7.63 13.17
C GLY A 93 -2.59 6.37 12.69
N ALA A 94 -1.60 5.89 13.43
CA ALA A 94 -0.87 4.66 13.12
C ALA A 94 -1.77 3.42 13.21
N ILE A 95 -2.62 3.30 14.23
CA ILE A 95 -3.56 2.18 14.36
C ILE A 95 -4.56 2.15 13.21
N LEU A 96 -5.19 3.29 12.90
CA LEU A 96 -6.16 3.40 11.80
C LEU A 96 -5.51 3.14 10.44
N GLY A 97 -4.30 3.65 10.25
CA GLY A 97 -3.46 3.38 9.10
C GLY A 97 -3.12 1.89 8.98
N ALA A 98 -2.74 1.23 10.08
CA ALA A 98 -2.44 -0.19 10.10
C ALA A 98 -3.65 -1.05 9.72
N ILE A 99 -4.85 -0.73 10.23
CA ILE A 99 -6.09 -1.43 9.89
C ILE A 99 -6.43 -1.27 8.41
N SER A 100 -6.35 -0.04 7.89
CA SER A 100 -6.61 0.24 6.47
C SER A 100 -5.61 -0.49 5.58
N GLY A 101 -4.33 -0.44 5.96
CA GLY A 101 -3.24 -1.12 5.28
C GLY A 101 -3.36 -2.65 5.33
N PHE A 102 -3.82 -3.22 6.44
CA PHE A 102 -4.13 -4.65 6.55
C PHE A 102 -5.18 -5.07 5.53
N ILE A 103 -6.32 -4.36 5.45
CA ILE A 103 -7.42 -4.71 4.54
C ILE A 103 -6.96 -4.58 3.08
N VAL A 104 -6.33 -3.46 2.73
CA VAL A 104 -5.88 -3.20 1.35
C VAL A 104 -4.76 -4.18 0.96
N GLY A 105 -3.77 -4.37 1.84
CA GLY A 105 -2.62 -5.24 1.59
C GLY A 105 -2.99 -6.71 1.43
N THR A 106 -3.82 -7.26 2.32
CA THR A 106 -4.32 -8.64 2.19
C THR A 106 -5.12 -8.84 0.91
N THR A 107 -6.03 -7.92 0.60
CA THR A 107 -6.85 -7.96 -0.62
C THR A 107 -5.98 -7.93 -1.87
N LEU A 108 -4.99 -7.04 -1.92
CA LEU A 108 -4.04 -6.97 -3.04
C LEU A 108 -3.17 -8.23 -3.14
N GLY A 109 -2.76 -8.82 -2.02
CA GLY A 109 -2.03 -10.09 -1.99
C GLY A 109 -2.83 -11.23 -2.61
N VAL A 110 -4.11 -11.36 -2.25
CA VAL A 110 -5.02 -12.36 -2.82
C VAL A 110 -5.26 -12.12 -4.31
N ILE A 111 -5.48 -10.86 -4.72
CA ILE A 111 -5.65 -10.52 -6.14
C ILE A 111 -4.37 -10.82 -6.93
N ALA A 112 -3.20 -10.47 -6.40
CA ALA A 112 -1.92 -10.74 -7.05
C ALA A 112 -1.66 -12.24 -7.22
N ALA A 113 -2.07 -13.07 -6.26
CA ALA A 113 -1.96 -14.53 -6.34
C ALA A 113 -2.80 -15.12 -7.48
N ARG A 114 -3.96 -14.51 -7.78
CA ARG A 114 -4.92 -14.99 -8.78
C ARG A 114 -4.76 -14.34 -10.16
N THR A 115 -3.90 -13.34 -10.30
CA THR A 115 -3.75 -12.56 -11.54
C THR A 115 -2.40 -12.79 -12.21
N SER A 116 -2.34 -12.51 -13.52
CA SER A 116 -1.11 -12.62 -14.30
C SER A 116 -0.27 -11.34 -14.25
N LYS A 117 1.04 -11.45 -14.53
CA LYS A 117 2.00 -10.32 -14.60
C LYS A 117 1.54 -9.18 -15.53
N ARG A 118 0.67 -9.48 -16.52
CA ARG A 118 0.08 -8.48 -17.44
C ARG A 118 -0.77 -7.44 -16.70
N PHE A 119 -1.35 -7.79 -15.55
CA PHE A 119 -2.19 -6.91 -14.74
C PHE A 119 -1.42 -6.09 -13.69
N ARG A 120 -0.08 -6.15 -13.69
CA ARG A 120 0.76 -5.44 -12.70
C ARG A 120 0.50 -3.92 -12.65
N LYS A 121 0.30 -3.28 -13.81
CA LYS A 121 -0.02 -1.84 -13.86
C LYS A 121 -1.40 -1.53 -13.25
N ALA A 122 -2.40 -2.37 -13.54
CA ALA A 122 -3.75 -2.22 -12.98
C ALA A 122 -3.73 -2.41 -11.46
N LEU A 123 -3.00 -3.42 -10.95
CA LEU A 123 -2.85 -3.65 -9.50
C LEU A 123 -2.23 -2.44 -8.79
N ARG A 124 -1.22 -1.80 -9.39
CA ARG A 124 -0.63 -0.56 -8.86
C ARG A 124 -1.65 0.57 -8.82
N LEU A 125 -2.37 0.81 -9.91
CA LEU A 125 -3.38 1.87 -9.97
C LEU A 125 -4.49 1.66 -8.94
N VAL A 126 -4.98 0.43 -8.79
CA VAL A 126 -6.00 0.07 -7.79
C VAL A 126 -5.47 0.30 -6.38
N SER A 127 -4.23 -0.11 -6.10
CA SER A 127 -3.61 0.13 -4.78
C SER A 127 -3.44 1.61 -4.49
N VAL A 128 -2.95 2.38 -5.45
CA VAL A 128 -2.79 3.84 -5.32
C VAL A 128 -4.16 4.49 -5.07
N ALA A 129 -5.17 4.14 -5.85
CA ALA A 129 -6.53 4.68 -5.70
C ALA A 129 -7.16 4.31 -4.35
N ALA A 130 -7.00 3.06 -3.91
CA ALA A 130 -7.52 2.58 -2.62
C ALA A 130 -6.81 3.25 -1.43
N SER A 131 -5.50 3.44 -1.50
CA SER A 131 -4.77 4.17 -0.47
C SER A 131 -5.09 5.66 -0.48
N ALA A 132 -5.19 6.29 -1.65
CA ALA A 132 -5.56 7.70 -1.78
C ALA A 132 -6.98 7.99 -1.26
N SER A 133 -7.95 7.12 -1.56
CA SER A 133 -9.32 7.25 -1.05
C SER A 133 -9.38 7.06 0.47
N SER A 134 -8.62 6.11 1.01
CA SER A 134 -8.46 5.96 2.47
C SER A 134 -7.86 7.23 3.09
N GLY A 135 -6.80 7.78 2.47
CA GLY A 135 -6.20 9.06 2.90
C GLY A 135 -7.18 10.23 2.88
N LEU A 136 -8.06 10.31 1.87
CA LEU A 136 -9.13 11.31 1.78
C LEU A 136 -10.12 11.16 2.95
N VAL A 137 -10.62 9.95 3.20
CA VAL A 137 -11.58 9.66 4.29
C VAL A 137 -10.98 10.01 5.64
N TRP A 138 -9.72 9.62 5.88
CA TRP A 138 -9.02 9.95 7.13
C TRP A 138 -8.78 11.44 7.28
N SER A 139 -8.39 12.13 6.21
CA SER A 139 -8.21 13.59 6.26
C SER A 139 -9.53 14.30 6.57
N ALA A 140 -10.65 13.82 6.03
CA ALA A 140 -11.97 14.36 6.35
C ALA A 140 -12.36 14.10 7.81
N LEU A 141 -12.13 12.87 8.32
CA LEU A 141 -12.42 12.51 9.71
C LEU A 141 -11.54 13.29 10.70
N LEU A 142 -10.22 13.32 10.48
CA LEU A 142 -9.29 14.06 11.32
C LEU A 142 -9.53 15.57 11.21
N GLY A 143 -9.88 16.07 10.02
CA GLY A 143 -10.34 17.44 9.81
C GLY A 143 -11.58 17.74 10.66
N HIS A 144 -12.58 16.86 10.68
CA HIS A 144 -13.78 17.05 11.49
C HIS A 144 -13.52 16.99 13.01
N VAL A 145 -12.56 16.17 13.46
CA VAL A 145 -12.19 16.06 14.89
C VAL A 145 -11.33 17.24 15.35
N THR A 146 -10.42 17.73 14.50
CA THR A 146 -9.47 18.80 14.85
C THR A 146 -10.00 20.20 14.55
N LEU A 147 -10.92 20.35 13.58
CA LEU A 147 -11.53 21.61 13.17
C LEU A 147 -12.98 21.68 13.67
N HIS A 148 -13.17 21.66 14.98
CA HIS A 148 -14.46 21.98 15.58
C HIS A 148 -14.94 23.36 15.07
N PRO A 149 -16.24 23.57 14.77
CA PRO A 149 -16.79 24.69 13.97
C PRO A 149 -16.61 26.13 14.51
N ARG A 150 -15.74 26.39 15.49
CA ARG A 150 -15.47 27.75 15.98
C ARG A 150 -14.43 28.54 15.18
N PHE A 151 -13.74 27.92 14.23
CA PHE A 151 -12.72 28.58 13.41
C PHE A 151 -13.17 28.71 11.95
N ILE A 152 -14.12 29.61 11.72
CA ILE A 152 -14.51 30.07 10.38
C ILE A 152 -13.42 31.05 9.91
N GLU A 153 -12.37 30.55 9.25
CA GLU A 153 -11.37 31.37 8.54
C GLU A 153 -10.54 30.50 7.57
N PRO A 154 -9.98 31.08 6.51
CA PRO A 154 -10.19 30.74 5.09
C PRO A 154 -9.83 29.29 4.71
N LEU A 155 -10.54 28.71 3.75
CA LEU A 155 -10.46 27.31 3.30
C LEU A 155 -9.10 26.83 2.72
N ALA A 156 -8.08 27.67 2.61
CA ALA A 156 -6.82 27.31 1.95
C ALA A 156 -5.89 26.35 2.75
N PRO A 157 -5.70 26.51 4.08
CA PRO A 157 -4.87 25.60 4.89
C PRO A 157 -5.35 24.14 4.96
N PRO A 158 -6.66 23.82 5.06
CA PRO A 158 -7.11 22.43 5.12
C PRO A 158 -6.98 21.69 3.78
N ILE A 159 -7.02 22.40 2.65
CA ILE A 159 -6.83 21.79 1.33
C ILE A 159 -5.37 21.33 1.16
N PHE A 160 -4.39 22.14 1.58
CA PHE A 160 -2.98 21.77 1.49
C PHE A 160 -2.67 20.52 2.32
N THR A 161 -3.16 20.45 3.56
CA THR A 161 -2.95 19.28 4.42
C THR A 161 -3.64 18.04 3.88
N MET A 162 -4.86 18.17 3.36
CA MET A 162 -5.56 17.08 2.66
C MET A 162 -4.75 16.56 1.47
N VAL A 163 -4.23 17.44 0.62
CA VAL A 163 -3.43 17.04 -0.54
C VAL A 163 -2.17 16.30 -0.12
N VAL A 164 -1.45 16.78 0.90
CA VAL A 164 -0.25 16.10 1.41
C VAL A 164 -0.57 14.70 1.95
N VAL A 165 -1.65 14.54 2.71
CA VAL A 165 -2.06 13.23 3.25
C VAL A 165 -2.49 12.27 2.12
N ILE A 166 -3.23 12.77 1.13
CA ILE A 166 -3.63 11.97 -0.04
C ILE A 166 -2.40 11.51 -0.83
N LEU A 167 -1.44 12.41 -1.07
CA LEU A 167 -0.19 12.07 -1.77
C LEU A 167 0.66 11.08 -0.99
N ALA A 168 0.79 11.24 0.33
CA ALA A 168 1.50 10.30 1.18
C ALA A 168 0.85 8.90 1.15
N ALA A 169 -0.48 8.85 1.21
CA ALA A 169 -1.22 7.60 1.11
C ALA A 169 -1.08 6.96 -0.28
N ALA A 170 -1.16 7.74 -1.36
CA ALA A 170 -0.95 7.29 -2.74
C ALA A 170 0.45 6.67 -2.93
N PHE A 171 1.50 7.34 -2.42
CA PHE A 171 2.87 6.83 -2.45
C PHE A 171 3.05 5.53 -1.64
N GLY A 172 2.38 5.45 -0.49
CA GLY A 172 2.27 4.22 0.29
C GLY A 172 1.64 3.08 -0.51
N GLY A 173 0.52 3.36 -1.20
CA GLY A 173 -0.16 2.41 -2.08
C GLY A 173 0.73 1.94 -3.23
N GLU A 174 1.49 2.83 -3.86
CA GLU A 174 2.44 2.43 -4.91
C GLU A 174 3.54 1.49 -4.36
N THR A 175 4.11 1.84 -3.20
CA THR A 175 5.15 1.06 -2.55
C THR A 175 4.64 -0.34 -2.17
N LEU A 176 3.43 -0.41 -1.61
CA LEU A 176 2.76 -1.65 -1.26
C LEU A 176 2.55 -2.54 -2.49
N ALA A 177 2.00 -1.98 -3.57
CA ALA A 177 1.79 -2.71 -4.82
C ALA A 177 3.10 -3.20 -5.44
N LYS A 178 4.18 -2.42 -5.32
CA LYS A 178 5.51 -2.85 -5.78
C LYS A 178 6.01 -4.06 -4.98
N LYS A 179 5.95 -4.01 -3.64
CA LYS A 179 6.37 -5.12 -2.76
C LYS A 179 5.58 -6.40 -3.03
N ILE A 180 4.26 -6.30 -3.16
CA ILE A 180 3.39 -7.45 -3.47
C ILE A 180 3.69 -7.99 -4.88
N ALA A 181 3.86 -7.13 -5.88
CA ALA A 181 4.17 -7.56 -7.24
C ALA A 181 5.56 -8.21 -7.38
N ASP A 182 6.55 -7.72 -6.64
CA ASP A 182 7.89 -8.31 -6.59
C ASP A 182 7.84 -9.68 -5.89
N ALA A 183 7.07 -9.83 -4.81
CA ALA A 183 6.84 -11.15 -4.20
C ALA A 183 6.08 -12.11 -5.12
N ALA A 184 5.08 -11.63 -5.87
CA ALA A 184 4.25 -12.46 -6.73
C ALA A 184 4.95 -12.92 -8.03
N TRP A 185 5.85 -12.08 -8.58
CA TRP A 185 6.40 -12.25 -9.93
C TRP A 185 7.89 -11.92 -10.08
N GLY A 186 8.58 -11.46 -9.04
CA GLY A 186 9.97 -10.97 -9.10
C GLY A 186 11.05 -12.06 -9.13
N THR A 187 10.71 -13.31 -8.77
CA THR A 187 11.66 -14.44 -8.74
C THR A 187 11.83 -15.16 -10.08
N ARG A 188 11.17 -14.71 -11.16
CA ARG A 188 11.26 -15.36 -12.48
C ARG A 188 12.44 -14.92 -13.35
N ASP A 189 13.13 -13.83 -13.00
CA ASP A 189 14.22 -13.26 -13.81
C ASP A 189 15.63 -13.63 -13.26
N SER A 190 15.73 -14.23 -12.07
CA SER A 190 16.99 -14.72 -11.48
C SER A 190 17.48 -16.06 -12.04
N GLY A 191 16.74 -16.67 -12.97
CA GLY A 191 17.15 -17.85 -13.71
C GLY A 191 17.85 -17.57 -15.04
N SER A 192 18.01 -16.30 -15.44
CA SER A 192 18.88 -15.98 -16.57
C SER A 192 20.33 -15.98 -16.08
N LEU A 193 21.05 -17.04 -16.45
CA LEU A 193 22.51 -17.11 -16.32
C LEU A 193 23.13 -15.77 -16.80
N PRO A 194 24.13 -15.24 -16.09
CA PRO A 194 24.82 -14.05 -16.53
C PRO A 194 25.33 -14.24 -17.97
N LYS A 195 25.15 -13.23 -18.82
CA LYS A 195 25.56 -13.20 -20.24
C LYS A 195 27.06 -13.48 -20.47
N SER A 196 27.86 -13.64 -19.42
CA SER A 196 29.29 -13.95 -19.48
C SER A 196 29.60 -15.38 -19.94
N GLU A 197 28.65 -16.31 -19.97
CA GLU A 197 28.90 -17.70 -20.42
C GLU A 197 28.48 -18.00 -21.88
N ARG A 198 28.02 -17.00 -22.66
CA ARG A 198 27.66 -17.20 -24.09
C ARG A 198 28.80 -17.00 -25.08
N LYS A 199 30.05 -17.07 -24.62
CA LYS A 199 31.24 -17.09 -25.48
C LYS A 199 32.24 -18.11 -24.94
N GLY A 200 31.98 -19.37 -25.25
CA GLY A 200 32.94 -20.48 -25.24
C GLY A 200 32.73 -21.24 -26.52
#